data_AF-A0AAV0KPJ0-F1
#
_entry.id   AF-A0AAV0KPJ0-F1
#
_cell.length_a   1.000
_cell.length_b   1.000
_cell.length_c   1.000
_cell.angle_alpha   90.00
_cell.angle_beta   90.00
_cell.angle_gamma   90.00
#
_symmetry.space_group_name_H-M   'P 1'
#
loop_
_entity.id
_entity.type
_entity.pdbx_description
1 polymer ?
#
loop_
_entity_poly.entity_id
_entity_poly.type
_entity_poly.pdbx_seq_one_letter_code
_entity_poly.pdbx_strand_id
1 'polypeptide(L)'
;AGNEFGTGDGIWFFRETILHNQHKDGSWGIHPNLLRKDALSSTLACVLALKRWGIGNQHVHNALGFMERQSGCLRDSSQQNPVGFDVIFPAMVEAAAVDFDLSLPLDAGVVDPMLRKRDDWLRMMMTTSSSRSKGHNAYLAYISEGMGNSRRHWQTALSFRRNNGSILNSPSATAAAFIHLRDSNSLDYLASIFDDDHLLLPAAGVAAGLV
;
A
#
# COMPACT_ATOMS: atom_id res chain seq x y z
N ALA A 1 21.03 -12.80 -4.15
CA ALA A 1 20.84 -12.06 -5.41
C ALA A 1 19.71 -11.05 -5.19
N GLY A 2 19.87 -9.74 -5.30
CA GLY A 2 21.00 -8.84 -5.38
C GLY A 2 20.41 -7.47 -4.99
N ASN A 3 21.11 -6.71 -4.16
CA ASN A 3 20.73 -5.35 -3.78
C ASN A 3 20.86 -4.46 -5.02
N GLU A 4 19.81 -4.38 -5.83
CA GLU A 4 19.65 -3.38 -6.89
C GLU A 4 18.47 -2.46 -6.57
N PHE A 5 18.42 -1.97 -5.33
CA PHE A 5 17.74 -0.72 -5.00
C PHE A 5 18.82 0.34 -4.89
N GLY A 6 19.25 0.83 -6.05
CA GLY A 6 20.35 1.76 -6.23
C GLY A 6 20.20 3.00 -5.37
N THR A 7 21.34 3.54 -4.98
CA THR A 7 21.57 4.77 -4.21
C THR A 7 21.13 6.05 -4.93
N GLY A 8 20.12 5.98 -5.80
CA GLY A 8 19.59 7.14 -6.51
C GLY A 8 18.87 8.08 -5.55
N ASP A 9 19.05 9.38 -5.74
CA ASP A 9 18.54 10.46 -4.90
C ASP A 9 17.04 10.34 -4.58
N GLY A 10 16.25 9.78 -5.50
CA GLY A 10 14.83 9.48 -5.29
C GLY A 10 14.56 8.50 -4.14
N ILE A 11 15.21 7.34 -4.08
CA ILE A 11 15.00 6.33 -3.01
C ILE A 11 15.39 6.88 -1.64
N TRP A 12 16.47 7.66 -1.60
CA TRP A 12 16.90 8.33 -0.40
C TRP A 12 15.82 9.30 0.12
N PHE A 13 15.22 10.11 -0.75
CA PHE A 13 14.17 11.05 -0.37
C PHE A 13 12.93 10.36 0.25
N PHE A 14 12.49 9.22 -0.29
CA PHE A 14 11.38 8.46 0.29
C PHE A 14 11.69 7.97 1.71
N ARG A 15 12.93 7.51 1.94
CA ARG A 15 13.38 7.04 3.25
C ARG A 15 13.31 8.16 4.28
N GLU A 16 13.89 9.30 3.94
CA GLU A 16 13.90 10.47 4.82
C GLU A 16 12.50 10.98 5.11
N THR A 17 11.62 11.01 4.10
CA THR A 17 10.22 11.42 4.28
C THR A 17 9.51 10.52 5.28
N ILE A 18 9.63 9.20 5.15
CA ILE A 18 8.97 8.27 6.09
C ILE A 18 9.51 8.44 7.51
N LEU A 19 10.83 8.54 7.67
CA LEU A 19 11.47 8.68 8.99
C LEU A 19 11.05 9.97 9.71
N HIS A 20 10.95 11.09 8.99
CA HIS A 20 10.66 12.39 9.61
C HIS A 20 9.16 12.68 9.84
N ASN A 21 8.26 11.87 9.27
CA ASN A 21 6.81 12.12 9.31
C ASN A 21 6.03 11.16 10.23
N GLN A 22 6.70 10.37 11.08
CA GLN A 22 5.99 9.59 12.09
C GLN A 22 5.36 10.53 13.13
N HIS A 23 4.07 10.34 13.41
CA HIS A 23 3.39 11.06 14.48
C HIS A 23 3.87 10.60 15.85
N LYS A 24 3.67 11.46 16.86
CA LYS A 24 4.04 11.17 18.26
C LYS A 24 3.38 9.92 18.83
N ASP A 25 2.21 9.54 18.31
CA ASP A 25 1.48 8.34 18.73
C ASP A 25 1.96 7.05 18.06
N GLY A 26 2.92 7.15 17.12
CA GLY A 26 3.47 6.05 16.34
C GLY A 26 2.86 5.86 14.95
N SER A 27 1.82 6.64 14.60
CA SER A 27 1.11 6.49 13.32
C SER A 27 1.74 7.26 12.15
N TRP A 28 1.31 6.92 10.95
CA TRP A 28 1.37 7.77 9.76
C TRP A 28 -0.04 7.96 9.18
N GLY A 29 -0.26 9.06 8.47
CA GLY A 29 -1.54 9.40 7.83
C GLY A 29 -1.92 10.86 8.07
N ILE A 30 -3.04 11.32 7.51
CA ILE A 30 -3.44 12.74 7.62
C ILE A 30 -4.18 13.03 8.92
N HIS A 31 -5.13 12.16 9.30
CA HIS A 31 -6.02 12.37 10.44
C HIS A 31 -6.22 11.09 11.25
N PRO A 32 -5.23 10.64 12.03
CA PRO A 32 -5.25 9.33 12.69
C PRO A 32 -6.41 9.14 13.68
N ASN A 33 -6.90 10.24 14.28
CA ASN A 33 -8.02 10.20 15.21
C ASN A 33 -9.39 10.10 14.53
N LEU A 34 -9.51 10.56 13.27
CA LEU A 34 -10.80 10.60 12.55
C LEU A 34 -10.91 9.45 11.54
N LEU A 35 -9.80 9.09 10.89
CA LEU A 35 -9.73 8.09 9.83
C LEU A 35 -8.89 6.90 10.31
N ARG A 36 -9.38 6.18 11.32
CA ARG A 36 -8.59 5.14 12.00
C ARG A 36 -8.13 4.02 11.08
N LYS A 37 -8.99 3.57 10.14
CA LYS A 37 -8.63 2.55 9.14
C LYS A 37 -7.59 3.05 8.12
N ASP A 38 -7.69 4.31 7.73
CA ASP A 38 -6.69 4.97 6.86
C ASP A 38 -5.33 5.05 7.56
N ALA A 39 -5.31 5.45 8.83
CA ALA A 39 -4.10 5.53 9.62
C ALA A 39 -3.48 4.16 9.90
N LEU A 40 -4.28 3.12 10.18
CA LEU A 40 -3.78 1.74 10.26
C LEU A 40 -3.14 1.31 8.95
N SER A 41 -3.79 1.59 7.82
CA SER A 41 -3.28 1.24 6.49
C SER A 41 -1.97 1.97 6.18
N SER A 42 -1.95 3.28 6.37
CA SER A 42 -0.76 4.12 6.17
C SER A 42 0.40 3.71 7.08
N THR A 43 0.11 3.40 8.34
CA THR A 43 1.12 2.97 9.32
C THR A 43 1.72 1.63 8.95
N LEU A 44 0.88 0.64 8.60
CA LEU A 44 1.36 -0.68 8.18
C LEU A 44 2.22 -0.57 6.91
N ALA A 45 1.80 0.24 5.94
CA ALA A 45 2.59 0.49 4.75
C ALA A 45 3.99 1.02 5.14
N CYS A 46 4.07 2.09 5.95
CA CYS A 46 5.35 2.65 6.39
C CYS A 46 6.22 1.62 7.12
N VAL A 47 5.63 0.77 7.96
CA VAL A 47 6.35 -0.33 8.63
C VAL A 47 6.97 -1.30 7.62
N LEU A 48 6.22 -1.73 6.60
CA LEU A 48 6.74 -2.65 5.57
C LEU A 48 7.87 -2.01 4.75
N ALA A 49 7.78 -0.72 4.42
CA ALA A 49 8.85 0.01 3.74
C ALA A 49 10.13 0.08 4.60
N LEU A 50 10.00 0.43 5.88
CA LEU A 50 11.12 0.47 6.82
C LEU A 50 11.77 -0.91 6.99
N LYS A 51 10.95 -1.97 7.12
CA LYS A 51 11.41 -3.36 7.19
C LYS A 51 12.15 -3.78 5.93
N ARG A 52 11.66 -3.41 4.75
CA ARG A 52 12.31 -3.68 3.45
C ARG A 52 13.68 -3.03 3.33
N TRP A 53 13.85 -1.82 3.86
CA TRP A 53 15.12 -1.10 3.84
C TRP A 53 16.06 -1.48 5.00
N GLY A 54 15.57 -2.20 6.01
CA GLY A 54 16.36 -2.56 7.19
C GLY A 54 16.70 -1.37 8.08
N ILE A 55 15.84 -0.35 8.13
CA ILE A 55 16.06 0.90 8.89
C ILE A 55 14.88 1.20 9.82
N GLY A 56 15.05 2.18 10.72
CA GLY A 56 13.93 2.75 11.47
C GLY A 56 13.32 1.84 12.54
N ASN A 57 14.09 0.96 13.17
CA ASN A 57 13.60 0.00 14.18
C ASN A 57 12.75 0.64 15.30
N GLN A 58 13.14 1.82 15.80
CA GLN A 58 12.34 2.53 16.81
C GLN A 58 10.98 2.98 16.26
N HIS A 59 10.94 3.42 15.00
CA HIS A 59 9.70 3.83 14.33
C HIS A 59 8.78 2.63 14.15
N VAL A 60 9.33 1.47 13.74
CA VAL A 60 8.58 0.21 13.66
C VAL A 60 8.00 -0.16 15.03
N HIS A 61 8.80 -0.12 16.09
CA HIS A 61 8.33 -0.41 17.45
C HIS A 61 7.17 0.49 17.88
N ASN A 62 7.31 1.81 17.68
CA ASN A 62 6.27 2.78 18.02
C ASN A 62 4.97 2.52 17.24
N ALA A 63 5.10 2.18 15.96
CA ALA A 63 3.98 1.89 15.08
C ALA A 63 3.23 0.62 15.45
N LEU A 64 3.93 -0.44 15.87
CA LEU A 64 3.27 -1.64 16.39
C LEU A 64 2.44 -1.31 17.64
N GLY A 65 2.96 -0.49 18.55
CA GLY A 65 2.20 0.00 19.70
C GLY A 65 0.96 0.81 19.31
N PHE A 66 1.03 1.64 18.26
CA PHE A 66 -0.14 2.33 17.70
C PHE A 66 -1.17 1.34 17.15
N MET A 67 -0.73 0.39 16.33
CA MET A 67 -1.60 -0.59 15.69
C MET A 67 -2.34 -1.45 16.72
N GLU A 68 -1.66 -1.87 17.78
CA GLU A 68 -2.28 -2.61 18.89
C GLU A 68 -3.45 -1.81 19.50
N ARG A 69 -3.20 -0.53 19.83
CA ARG A 69 -4.22 0.37 20.40
C ARG A 69 -5.40 0.63 19.46
N GLN A 70 -5.16 0.70 18.16
CA GLN A 70 -6.20 1.03 17.16
C GLN A 70 -6.87 -0.19 16.52
N SER A 71 -6.35 -1.41 16.74
CA SER A 71 -6.82 -2.65 16.13
C SER A 71 -8.34 -2.87 16.25
N GLY A 72 -8.96 -2.39 17.34
CA GLY A 72 -10.41 -2.45 17.55
C GLY A 72 -11.23 -1.79 16.43
N CYS A 73 -10.70 -0.82 15.70
CA CYS A 73 -11.42 -0.17 14.60
C CYS A 73 -11.60 -1.08 13.37
N LEU A 74 -10.84 -2.17 13.25
CA LEU A 74 -11.00 -3.14 12.17
C LEU A 74 -12.34 -3.88 12.24
N ARG A 75 -12.88 -4.04 13.46
CA ARG A 75 -14.20 -4.66 13.73
C ARG A 75 -15.35 -3.65 13.69
N ASP A 76 -15.03 -2.35 13.69
CA ASP A 76 -16.01 -1.28 13.77
C ASP A 76 -16.62 -1.00 12.39
N SER A 77 -17.87 -1.42 12.20
CA SER A 77 -18.63 -1.22 10.97
C SER A 77 -19.08 0.23 10.76
N SER A 78 -19.04 1.07 11.81
CA SER A 78 -19.32 2.51 11.68
C SER A 78 -18.18 3.27 10.99
N GLN A 79 -16.97 2.71 11.02
CA GLN A 79 -15.80 3.29 10.37
C GLN A 79 -15.81 3.01 8.88
N GLN A 80 -15.75 4.07 8.08
CA GLN A 80 -15.62 3.98 6.63
C GLN A 80 -14.29 3.35 6.24
N ASN A 81 -14.35 2.44 5.27
CA ASN A 81 -13.16 1.85 4.66
C ASN A 81 -12.61 2.81 3.60
N PRO A 82 -11.30 3.09 3.60
CA PRO A 82 -10.64 3.69 2.44
C PRO A 82 -10.89 2.88 1.16
N VAL A 83 -10.80 3.53 0.01
CA VAL A 83 -10.95 2.85 -1.29
C VAL A 83 -9.91 1.73 -1.39
N GLY A 84 -10.35 0.51 -1.71
CA GLY A 84 -9.48 -0.65 -1.83
C GLY A 84 -9.03 -1.27 -0.49
N PHE A 85 -9.43 -0.73 0.66
CA PHE A 85 -8.99 -1.23 1.98
C PHE A 85 -9.22 -2.74 2.17
N ASP A 86 -10.38 -3.25 1.77
CA ASP A 86 -10.73 -4.69 1.87
C ASP A 86 -9.82 -5.60 1.02
N VAL A 87 -8.94 -5.05 0.19
CA VAL A 87 -7.99 -5.79 -0.65
C VAL A 87 -6.55 -5.45 -0.27
N ILE A 88 -6.22 -4.17 -0.20
CA ILE A 88 -4.86 -3.66 0.02
C ILE A 88 -4.40 -3.94 1.46
N PHE A 89 -5.23 -3.62 2.47
CA PHE A 89 -4.83 -3.82 3.87
C PHE A 89 -4.58 -5.30 4.22
N PRO A 90 -5.45 -6.25 3.86
CA PRO A 90 -5.16 -7.67 4.08
C PRO A 90 -3.93 -8.15 3.30
N ALA A 91 -3.66 -7.64 2.09
CA ALA A 91 -2.41 -7.92 1.37
C ALA A 91 -1.18 -7.49 2.17
N MET A 92 -1.18 -6.29 2.74
CA MET A 92 -0.09 -5.83 3.59
C MET A 92 0.06 -6.67 4.87
N VAL A 93 -1.04 -7.13 5.46
CA VAL A 93 -1.01 -8.01 6.64
C VAL A 93 -0.39 -9.37 6.32
N GLU A 94 -0.73 -9.95 5.17
CA GLU A 94 -0.13 -11.20 4.70
C GLU A 94 1.37 -11.02 4.41
N ALA A 95 1.76 -9.96 3.68
CA ALA A 95 3.15 -9.68 3.38
C ALA A 95 4.00 -9.43 4.63
N ALA A 96 3.44 -8.79 5.67
CA ALA A 96 4.11 -8.62 6.95
C ALA A 96 4.60 -9.97 7.51
N ALA A 97 3.74 -10.99 7.48
CA ALA A 97 4.07 -12.32 7.95
C ALA A 97 4.98 -13.09 6.98
N VAL A 98 4.63 -13.12 5.69
CA VAL A 98 5.28 -13.98 4.69
C VAL A 98 6.63 -13.45 4.24
N ASP A 99 6.75 -12.14 4.01
CA ASP A 99 7.92 -11.54 3.38
C ASP A 99 8.89 -10.91 4.39
N PHE A 100 8.41 -10.56 5.59
CA PHE A 100 9.18 -9.79 6.57
C PHE A 100 9.31 -10.43 7.95
N ASP A 101 8.71 -11.61 8.15
CA ASP A 101 8.65 -12.32 9.44
C ASP A 101 8.24 -11.38 10.59
N LEU A 102 7.22 -10.55 10.32
CA LEU A 102 6.73 -9.52 11.22
C LEU A 102 5.41 -9.96 11.84
N SER A 103 5.43 -10.26 13.13
CA SER A 103 4.20 -10.48 13.91
C SER A 103 3.50 -9.16 14.18
N LEU A 104 2.36 -8.94 13.52
CA LEU A 104 1.51 -7.79 13.79
C LEU A 104 0.65 -8.01 15.05
N PRO A 105 0.42 -6.97 15.86
CA PRO A 105 -0.44 -7.05 17.05
C PRO A 105 -1.92 -6.97 16.66
N LEU A 106 -2.35 -7.93 15.83
CA LEU A 106 -3.72 -8.04 15.34
C LEU A 106 -4.28 -9.40 15.77
N ASP A 107 -5.53 -9.39 16.21
CA ASP A 107 -6.24 -10.59 16.63
C ASP A 107 -6.50 -11.54 15.44
N ALA A 108 -6.20 -12.83 15.60
CA ALA A 108 -6.40 -13.85 14.56
C ALA A 108 -7.88 -13.96 14.14
N GLY A 109 -8.81 -13.74 15.08
CA GLY A 109 -10.25 -13.66 14.79
C GLY A 109 -10.66 -12.47 13.92
N VAL A 110 -9.79 -11.48 13.72
CA VAL A 110 -9.93 -10.40 12.73
C VAL A 110 -9.17 -10.72 11.46
N VAL A 111 -7.94 -11.20 11.59
CA VAL A 111 -7.04 -11.43 10.46
C VAL A 111 -7.55 -12.53 9.54
N ASP A 112 -7.92 -13.70 10.08
CA ASP A 112 -8.29 -14.86 9.26
C ASP A 112 -9.56 -14.61 8.43
N PRO A 113 -10.66 -14.06 9.00
CA PRO A 113 -11.84 -13.75 8.19
C PRO A 113 -11.57 -12.67 7.14
N MET A 114 -10.72 -11.69 7.46
CA MET A 114 -10.36 -10.60 6.56
C MET A 114 -9.58 -11.12 5.35
N LEU A 115 -8.55 -11.95 5.56
CA LEU A 115 -7.78 -12.58 4.48
C LEU A 115 -8.68 -13.48 3.62
N ARG A 116 -9.52 -14.32 4.24
CA ARG A 116 -10.46 -15.20 3.53
C ARG A 116 -11.43 -14.41 2.65
N LYS A 117 -11.99 -13.32 3.18
CA LYS A 117 -12.90 -12.43 2.44
C LYS A 117 -12.21 -11.82 1.23
N ARG A 118 -10.96 -11.37 1.37
CA ARG A 118 -10.16 -10.86 0.25
C ARG A 118 -9.98 -11.95 -0.81
N ASP A 119 -9.57 -13.16 -0.42
CA ASP A 119 -9.25 -14.24 -1.35
C ASP A 119 -10.49 -14.72 -2.11
N ASP A 120 -11.64 -14.82 -1.44
CA ASP A 120 -12.92 -15.14 -2.07
C ASP A 120 -13.31 -14.06 -3.09
N TRP A 121 -13.14 -12.80 -2.74
CA TRP A 121 -13.38 -11.69 -3.65
C TRP A 121 -12.45 -11.73 -4.86
N LEU A 122 -11.13 -11.94 -4.65
CA LEU A 122 -10.16 -12.04 -5.74
C LEU A 122 -10.47 -13.23 -6.67
N ARG A 123 -10.86 -14.39 -6.14
CA ARG A 123 -11.26 -15.55 -6.94
C ARG A 123 -12.51 -15.28 -7.76
N MET A 124 -13.55 -14.68 -7.16
CA MET A 124 -14.75 -14.25 -7.87
C MET A 124 -14.39 -13.28 -8.99
N MET A 125 -13.47 -12.35 -8.72
CA MET A 125 -13.02 -11.42 -9.73
C MET A 125 -12.26 -12.16 -10.85
N MET A 126 -11.23 -12.95 -10.58
CA MET A 126 -10.45 -13.59 -11.65
C MET A 126 -11.27 -14.54 -12.55
N THR A 127 -12.31 -15.18 -12.03
CA THR A 127 -13.16 -16.12 -12.77
C THR A 127 -14.22 -15.43 -13.66
N THR A 128 -14.71 -14.25 -13.29
CA THR A 128 -15.78 -13.53 -14.02
C THR A 128 -15.22 -12.65 -15.15
N SER A 129 -14.48 -13.25 -16.08
CA SER A 129 -13.69 -12.51 -17.09
C SER A 129 -14.49 -12.00 -18.31
N SER A 130 -15.65 -12.58 -18.60
CA SER A 130 -16.29 -12.46 -19.92
C SER A 130 -17.11 -11.18 -20.16
N SER A 131 -17.36 -10.35 -19.13
CA SER A 131 -18.20 -9.15 -19.25
C SER A 131 -17.91 -8.10 -18.19
N ARG A 132 -16.64 -7.69 -18.03
CA ARG A 132 -16.30 -6.59 -17.13
C ARG A 132 -16.58 -5.25 -17.78
N SER A 133 -17.32 -4.39 -17.08
CA SER A 133 -17.46 -3.00 -17.50
C SER A 133 -16.12 -2.27 -17.42
N LYS A 134 -15.98 -1.21 -18.23
CA LYS A 134 -14.80 -0.33 -18.18
C LYS A 134 -14.57 0.25 -16.78
N GLY A 135 -15.65 0.60 -16.08
CA GLY A 135 -15.57 1.12 -14.71
C GLY A 135 -15.03 0.09 -13.71
N HIS A 136 -15.42 -1.19 -13.87
CA HIS A 136 -14.88 -2.25 -13.03
C HIS A 136 -13.38 -2.46 -13.26
N ASN A 137 -12.92 -2.46 -14.51
CA ASN A 137 -11.50 -2.55 -14.81
C ASN A 137 -10.71 -1.34 -14.28
N ALA A 138 -11.31 -0.14 -14.31
CA ALA A 138 -10.70 1.06 -13.73
C ALA A 138 -10.53 0.91 -12.21
N TYR A 139 -11.54 0.38 -11.51
CA TYR A 139 -11.44 0.11 -10.08
C TYR A 139 -10.31 -0.88 -9.77
N LEU A 140 -10.23 -1.99 -10.50
CA LEU A 140 -9.14 -2.98 -10.32
C LEU A 140 -7.76 -2.39 -10.61
N ALA A 141 -7.65 -1.52 -11.62
CA ALA A 141 -6.40 -0.81 -11.91
C ALA A 141 -6.00 0.11 -10.75
N TYR A 142 -6.97 0.79 -10.13
CA TYR A 142 -6.74 1.73 -9.02
C TYR A 142 -6.22 1.04 -7.76
N ILE A 143 -6.65 -0.19 -7.48
CA ILE A 143 -6.26 -0.98 -6.30
C ILE A 143 -5.24 -2.09 -6.62
N SER A 144 -4.56 -1.97 -7.76
CA SER A 144 -3.73 -3.04 -8.32
C SER A 144 -2.57 -3.46 -7.41
N GLU A 145 -2.12 -2.59 -6.51
CA GLU A 145 -1.14 -2.87 -5.47
C GLU A 145 -1.60 -3.94 -4.47
N GLY A 146 -2.92 -4.13 -4.29
CA GLY A 146 -3.45 -5.20 -3.43
C GLY A 146 -3.77 -6.50 -4.17
N MET A 147 -3.55 -6.56 -5.49
CA MET A 147 -4.03 -7.66 -6.34
C MET A 147 -2.97 -8.73 -6.65
N GLY A 148 -1.74 -8.56 -6.16
CA GLY A 148 -0.65 -9.52 -6.32
C GLY A 148 -0.06 -9.63 -7.74
N ASN A 149 0.76 -10.66 -7.94
CA ASN A 149 1.72 -10.76 -9.06
C ASN A 149 1.16 -11.27 -10.42
N SER A 150 -0.10 -11.01 -10.74
CA SER A 150 -0.68 -11.48 -12.00
C SER A 150 -0.32 -10.58 -13.19
N ARG A 151 0.54 -11.07 -14.10
CA ARG A 151 0.94 -10.35 -15.33
C ARG A 151 -0.25 -9.86 -16.16
N ARG A 152 -1.35 -10.63 -16.20
CA ARG A 152 -2.58 -10.24 -16.92
C ARG A 152 -3.24 -9.02 -16.28
N HIS A 153 -3.21 -8.90 -14.95
CA HIS A 153 -3.81 -7.76 -14.23
C HIS A 153 -3.02 -6.48 -14.50
N TRP A 154 -1.69 -6.57 -14.48
CA TRP A 154 -0.82 -5.44 -14.79
C TRP A 154 -1.00 -4.91 -16.21
N GLN A 155 -1.22 -5.78 -17.20
CA GLN A 155 -1.56 -5.34 -18.57
C GLN A 155 -2.88 -4.55 -18.60
N THR A 156 -3.90 -4.99 -17.87
CA THR A 156 -5.15 -4.24 -17.74
C THR A 156 -4.92 -2.91 -17.02
N ALA A 157 -4.15 -2.88 -15.94
CA ALA A 157 -3.85 -1.66 -15.21
C ALA A 157 -3.13 -0.62 -16.08
N LEU A 158 -2.16 -1.04 -16.89
CA LEU A 158 -1.45 -0.18 -17.84
C LEU A 158 -2.37 0.43 -18.91
N SER A 159 -3.50 -0.21 -19.24
CA SER A 159 -4.49 0.39 -20.15
C SER A 159 -5.18 1.64 -19.58
N PHE A 160 -5.10 1.86 -18.26
CA PHE A 160 -5.61 3.06 -17.57
C PHE A 160 -4.52 4.09 -17.25
N ARG A 161 -3.32 3.93 -17.79
CA ARG A 161 -2.24 4.91 -17.64
C ARG A 161 -2.64 6.25 -18.24
N ARG A 162 -2.32 7.33 -17.53
CA ARG A 162 -2.53 8.71 -17.95
C ARG A 162 -1.28 9.28 -18.63
N ASN A 163 -1.43 10.43 -19.27
CA ASN A 163 -0.34 11.08 -19.99
C ASN A 163 0.84 11.50 -19.09
N ASN A 164 0.59 11.71 -17.80
CA ASN A 164 1.62 12.02 -16.81
C ASN A 164 2.36 10.77 -16.29
N GLY A 165 2.13 9.58 -16.86
CA GLY A 165 2.77 8.33 -16.44
C GLY A 165 2.05 7.55 -15.32
N SER A 166 1.13 8.19 -14.59
CA SER A 166 0.40 7.54 -13.49
C SER A 166 -0.64 6.53 -13.97
N ILE A 167 -0.91 5.52 -13.15
CA ILE A 167 -2.12 4.71 -13.24
C ILE A 167 -3.23 5.43 -12.47
N LEU A 168 -4.19 6.01 -13.21
CA LEU A 168 -5.35 6.72 -12.64
C LEU A 168 -5.02 7.81 -11.59
N ASN A 169 -3.85 8.45 -11.66
CA ASN A 169 -3.34 9.37 -10.63
C ASN A 169 -3.22 8.74 -9.22
N SER A 170 -3.08 7.42 -9.14
CA SER A 170 -2.81 6.69 -7.90
C SER A 170 -1.30 6.47 -7.75
N PRO A 171 -0.63 7.11 -6.78
CA PRO A 171 0.79 6.85 -6.51
C PRO A 171 1.08 5.39 -6.13
N SER A 172 0.19 4.73 -5.39
CA SER A 172 0.37 3.33 -5.00
C SER A 172 0.34 2.36 -6.18
N ALA A 173 -0.72 2.44 -6.98
CA ALA A 173 -0.84 1.62 -8.18
C ALA A 173 0.33 1.87 -9.16
N THR A 174 0.78 3.13 -9.25
CA THR A 174 1.90 3.50 -10.13
C THR A 174 3.23 2.95 -9.61
N ALA A 175 3.48 2.99 -8.29
CA ALA A 175 4.65 2.39 -7.64
C ALA A 175 4.68 0.87 -7.81
N ALA A 176 3.55 0.21 -7.59
CA ALA A 176 3.41 -1.22 -7.82
C ALA A 176 3.72 -1.59 -9.29
N ALA A 177 3.19 -0.84 -10.26
CA ALA A 177 3.49 -1.06 -11.67
C ALA A 177 4.99 -0.89 -12.00
N PHE A 178 5.68 0.09 -11.41
CA PHE A 178 7.13 0.23 -11.54
C PHE A 178 7.86 -1.01 -10.99
N ILE A 179 7.45 -1.51 -9.83
CA ILE A 179 8.07 -2.66 -9.16
C ILE A 179 7.84 -3.96 -9.92
N HIS A 180 6.68 -4.18 -10.52
CA HIS A 180 6.38 -5.43 -11.22
C HIS A 180 6.74 -5.42 -12.70
N LEU A 181 6.73 -4.24 -13.34
CA LEU A 181 6.84 -4.13 -14.81
C LEU A 181 8.07 -3.34 -15.26
N ARG A 182 8.78 -2.67 -14.35
CA ARG A 182 9.90 -1.77 -14.66
C ARG A 182 9.49 -0.66 -15.66
N ASP A 183 8.25 -0.15 -15.56
CA ASP A 183 7.75 0.92 -16.42
C ASP A 183 8.41 2.26 -16.06
N SER A 184 9.17 2.85 -16.99
CA SER A 184 9.89 4.11 -16.75
C SER A 184 8.95 5.30 -16.56
N ASN A 185 7.80 5.32 -17.24
CA ASN A 185 6.82 6.42 -17.09
C ASN A 185 6.24 6.49 -15.67
N SER A 186 6.07 5.33 -15.03
CA SER A 186 5.69 5.27 -13.61
C SER A 186 6.75 5.91 -12.71
N LEU A 187 8.03 5.70 -13.01
CA LEU A 187 9.12 6.31 -12.25
C LEU A 187 9.16 7.83 -12.43
N ASP A 188 8.98 8.32 -13.65
CA ASP A 188 8.95 9.76 -13.95
C ASP A 188 7.79 10.46 -13.22
N TYR A 189 6.60 9.84 -13.23
CA TYR A 189 5.46 10.32 -12.44
C TYR A 189 5.80 10.40 -10.95
N LEU A 190 6.34 9.30 -10.42
CA LEU A 190 6.68 9.22 -9.00
C LEU A 190 7.73 10.28 -8.65
N ALA A 191 8.76 10.50 -9.46
CA ALA A 191 9.73 11.58 -9.22
C ALA A 191 9.05 12.96 -9.24
N SER A 192 8.16 13.22 -10.20
CA SER A 192 7.51 14.53 -10.35
C SER A 192 6.64 14.95 -9.16
N ILE A 193 6.02 14.01 -8.46
CA ILE A 193 5.20 14.33 -7.27
C ILE A 193 6.03 14.68 -6.03
N PHE A 194 7.36 14.55 -6.09
CA PHE A 194 8.28 14.92 -5.00
C PHE A 194 8.94 16.28 -5.18
N ASP A 195 9.09 16.75 -6.41
CA ASP A 195 9.73 18.04 -6.69
C ASP A 195 8.81 19.24 -6.39
N ASP A 196 7.48 19.01 -6.33
CA ASP A 196 6.51 20.02 -5.91
C ASP A 196 6.34 19.95 -4.38
N ASP A 197 6.90 20.92 -3.65
CA ASP A 197 6.92 21.15 -2.18
C ASP A 197 5.54 21.18 -1.46
N HIS A 198 4.49 20.57 -2.03
CA HIS A 198 3.15 20.54 -1.50
C HIS A 198 2.67 19.14 -1.11
N LEU A 199 2.68 18.94 0.20
CA LEU A 199 1.87 18.02 1.01
C LEU A 199 2.06 16.52 0.77
N LEU A 200 2.60 15.88 1.82
CA LEU A 200 1.88 14.84 2.59
C LEU A 200 0.88 14.01 1.78
N LEU A 201 1.36 13.13 0.90
CA LEU A 201 0.69 11.88 0.50
C LEU A 201 1.57 11.06 -0.47
N PRO A 202 2.69 10.49 0.02
CA PRO A 202 3.16 9.26 -0.62
C PRO A 202 3.77 8.22 0.33
N ALA A 203 3.69 8.38 1.66
CA ALA A 203 4.06 7.29 2.56
C ALA A 203 3.09 6.10 2.45
N ALA A 204 1.81 6.35 2.12
CA ALA A 204 0.83 5.30 1.82
C ALA A 204 0.94 4.76 0.38
N GLY A 205 1.37 5.60 -0.57
CA GLY A 205 1.54 5.20 -1.98
C GLY A 205 2.76 4.30 -2.20
N VAL A 206 3.90 4.72 -1.66
CA VAL A 206 5.21 4.12 -1.94
C VAL A 206 5.38 2.81 -1.20
N ALA A 207 4.72 2.68 -0.05
CA ALA A 207 4.79 1.47 0.73
C ALA A 207 3.77 0.40 0.32
N ALA A 208 2.63 0.78 -0.26
CA ALA A 208 1.67 -0.20 -0.76
C ALA A 208 2.14 -0.87 -2.06
N GLY A 209 2.98 -0.19 -2.87
CA GLY A 209 3.58 -0.81 -4.06
C GLY A 209 4.65 -1.87 -3.78
N LEU A 210 5.00 -2.08 -2.50
CA LEU A 210 6.00 -3.07 -2.07
C LEU A 210 5.38 -4.44 -1.72
N VAL A 211 4.05 -4.56 -1.78
CA VAL A 211 3.27 -5.78 -1.49
C VAL A 211 2.76 -6.42 -2.78
#